data_AF-A0A1B6LE64-F1
#
_entry.id   AF-A0A1B6LE64-F1
#
_cell.length_a   1.000
_cell.length_b   1.000
_cell.length_c   1.000
_cell.angle_alpha   90.00
_cell.angle_beta   90.00
_cell.angle_gamma   90.00
#
_symmetry.space_group_name_H-M   'P 1'
#
loop_
_entity.id
_entity.type
_entity.pdbx_description
1 polymer ?
#
loop_
_entity_poly.entity_id
_entity_poly.type
_entity_poly.pdbx_seq_one_letter_code
_entity_poly.pdbx_strand_id
1 'polypeptide(L)'
;MGSNLLSYQNIFDLINVMSKLVVTTIAQRISSSKYYSIIVDSTYDASKKEATAVLVRYVQHSCGCDGDLGAKPVEHLLAVFTSGDTTGISMSSRVIDSLSHLNLQNMIGQSMDGASNMSGKNIGMKSIIQRECPTALYVWCYAHRFALVIEKSIDICSQVRKMFSFLQELYVFFSGHRRQAKLTDNLENSKDWRKRKQKLKRVNTTRLTSKNDSLKIVLSCFDVIKQTLHELSSENDSNSDADPDTIAKSKGLFKQLTDFEVVASMHIANKIFKTLNPVTVCLQGTTVDYGIVYSVMNETKKKLSSLRNDASWSNVCSEINLFIEKHELTSQTTKRSRKSKRFMDELSVDEVTTDPLKKI
;
A
#
# COMPACT_ATOMS: atom_id res chain seq x y z
N MET A 1 -3.03 50.92 -18.58
CA MET A 1 -2.05 49.86 -18.29
C MET A 1 -2.83 48.61 -17.91
N GLY A 2 -2.90 47.62 -18.81
CA GLY A 2 -3.62 46.38 -18.52
C GLY A 2 -2.82 45.54 -17.53
N SER A 3 -3.28 45.43 -16.28
CA SER A 3 -2.76 44.47 -15.33
C SER A 3 -2.97 43.07 -15.91
N ASN A 4 -1.88 42.33 -16.14
CA ASN A 4 -1.93 40.98 -16.67
C ASN A 4 -2.67 40.08 -15.66
N LEU A 5 -3.91 39.71 -15.97
CA LEU A 5 -4.75 38.82 -15.15
C LEU A 5 -4.08 37.47 -14.87
N LEU A 6 -3.13 37.05 -15.71
CA LEU A 6 -2.38 35.79 -15.59
C LEU A 6 -1.03 35.94 -14.89
N SER A 7 -0.74 37.11 -14.29
CA SER A 7 0.48 37.24 -13.49
C SER A 7 0.43 36.29 -12.30
N TYR A 8 1.59 35.75 -11.90
CA TYR A 8 1.71 34.86 -10.75
C TYR A 8 1.03 35.43 -9.50
N GLN A 9 1.24 36.73 -9.22
CA GLN A 9 0.67 37.40 -8.05
C GLN A 9 -0.85 37.43 -8.09
N ASN A 10 -1.44 37.82 -9.24
CA ASN A 10 -2.90 37.87 -9.38
C ASN A 10 -3.56 36.49 -9.26
N ILE A 11 -2.92 35.46 -9.84
CA ILE A 11 -3.39 34.07 -9.71
C ILE A 11 -3.30 33.63 -8.24
N PHE A 12 -2.19 33.93 -7.56
CA PHE A 12 -1.98 33.58 -6.16
C PHE A 12 -3.01 34.25 -5.24
N ASP A 13 -3.27 35.55 -5.43
CA ASP A 13 -4.26 36.29 -4.65
C ASP A 13 -5.67 35.77 -4.89
N LEU A 14 -6.02 35.45 -6.15
CA LEU A 14 -7.30 34.84 -6.49
C LEU A 14 -7.47 33.47 -5.79
N ILE A 15 -6.46 32.60 -5.85
CA ILE A 15 -6.47 31.30 -5.17
C ILE A 15 -6.65 31.47 -3.66
N ASN A 16 -5.98 32.46 -3.05
CA ASN A 16 -6.13 32.74 -1.62
C ASN A 16 -7.54 33.21 -1.25
N VAL A 17 -8.14 34.08 -2.06
CA VAL A 17 -9.54 34.52 -1.85
C VAL A 17 -10.49 33.35 -1.99
N MET A 18 -10.33 32.52 -3.04
CA MET A 18 -11.14 31.31 -3.24
C MET A 18 -11.01 30.33 -2.07
N SER A 19 -9.78 30.10 -1.59
CA SER A 19 -9.52 29.24 -0.44
C SER A 19 -10.23 29.75 0.82
N LYS A 20 -10.12 31.05 1.12
CA LYS A 20 -10.82 31.68 2.25
C LYS A 20 -12.34 31.56 2.13
N LEU A 21 -12.91 31.76 0.94
CA LEU A 21 -14.34 31.60 0.70
C LEU A 21 -14.81 30.15 0.93
N VAL A 22 -14.04 29.17 0.46
CA VAL A 22 -14.33 27.74 0.68
C VAL A 22 -14.31 27.42 2.18
N VAL A 23 -13.26 27.82 2.90
CA VAL A 23 -13.12 27.59 4.35
C VAL A 23 -14.26 28.27 5.12
N THR A 24 -14.61 29.51 4.79
CA THR A 24 -15.70 30.25 5.42
C THR A 24 -17.05 29.55 5.20
N THR A 25 -17.29 29.07 3.98
CA THR A 25 -18.52 28.33 3.64
C THR A 25 -18.62 27.02 4.42
N ILE A 26 -17.52 26.28 4.54
CA ILE A 26 -17.46 25.05 5.34
C ILE A 26 -17.73 25.36 6.81
N ALA A 27 -17.13 26.43 7.35
CA ALA A 27 -17.31 26.83 8.74
C ALA A 27 -18.77 27.23 9.06
N GLN A 28 -19.43 27.93 8.14
CA GLN A 28 -20.86 28.25 8.26
C GLN A 28 -21.72 26.98 8.30
N ARG A 29 -21.47 26.01 7.41
CA ARG A 29 -22.21 24.73 7.38
C ARG A 29 -22.01 23.90 8.65
N ILE A 30 -20.79 23.87 9.19
CA ILE A 30 -20.49 23.20 10.46
C ILE A 30 -21.20 23.90 11.62
N SER A 31 -21.19 25.24 11.64
CA SER A 31 -21.88 26.02 12.66
C SER A 31 -23.38 25.72 12.70
N SER A 32 -24.02 25.55 11.54
CA SER A 32 -25.43 25.10 11.44
C SER A 32 -25.65 23.68 11.94
N SER A 33 -24.67 22.79 11.80
CA SER A 33 -24.72 21.39 12.26
C SER A 33 -24.33 21.25 13.73
N LYS A 34 -23.85 22.34 14.35
CA LYS A 34 -23.31 22.46 15.70
C LYS A 34 -22.04 21.64 15.93
N TYR A 35 -22.09 20.31 15.83
CA TYR A 35 -21.01 19.41 16.20
C TYR A 35 -20.21 18.91 14.99
N TYR A 36 -18.91 18.69 15.21
CA TYR A 36 -18.03 18.14 14.18
C TYR A 36 -16.91 17.28 14.78
N SER A 37 -16.23 16.56 13.91
CA SER A 37 -15.01 15.80 14.20
C SER A 37 -13.93 16.14 13.20
N ILE A 38 -12.68 15.87 13.55
CA ILE A 38 -11.54 16.04 12.66
C ILE A 38 -10.92 14.70 12.29
N ILE A 39 -10.41 14.60 11.06
CA ILE A 39 -9.54 13.52 10.61
C ILE A 39 -8.22 14.15 10.20
N VAL A 40 -7.12 13.74 10.82
CA VAL A 40 -5.78 14.24 10.51
C VAL A 40 -4.98 13.08 9.94
N ASP A 41 -4.49 13.24 8.71
CA ASP A 41 -3.69 12.23 8.03
C ASP A 41 -2.45 12.87 7.39
N SER A 42 -1.33 12.16 7.46
CA SER A 42 -0.04 12.62 6.94
C SER A 42 0.39 11.76 5.74
N THR A 43 0.92 12.41 4.71
CA THR A 43 1.53 11.75 3.56
C THR A 43 2.80 12.47 3.14
N TYR A 44 3.68 11.79 2.42
CA TYR A 44 4.79 12.44 1.74
C TYR A 44 4.34 12.92 0.36
N ASP A 45 4.74 14.14 -0.01
CA ASP A 45 4.56 14.67 -1.36
C ASP A 45 5.63 14.14 -2.33
N ALA A 46 5.55 14.55 -3.60
CA ALA A 46 6.52 14.16 -4.63
C ALA A 46 7.96 14.63 -4.34
N SER A 47 8.12 15.66 -3.52
CA SER A 47 9.40 16.20 -3.07
C SER A 47 9.90 15.55 -1.77
N LYS A 48 9.24 14.48 -1.31
CA LYS A 48 9.51 13.78 -0.04
C LYS A 48 9.34 14.67 1.21
N LYS A 49 8.58 15.75 1.11
CA LYS A 49 8.18 16.56 2.26
C LYS A 49 6.89 15.98 2.83
N GLU A 50 6.83 15.90 4.15
CA GLU A 50 5.59 15.49 4.81
C GLU A 50 4.55 16.62 4.72
N ALA A 51 3.36 16.24 4.26
CA ALA A 51 2.18 17.07 4.17
C ALA A 51 1.08 16.44 5.03
N THR A 52 0.51 17.22 5.92
CA THR A 52 -0.59 16.83 6.79
C THR A 52 -1.87 17.47 6.29
N ALA A 53 -2.91 16.66 6.10
CA ALA A 53 -4.25 17.09 5.75
C ALA A 53 -5.14 17.08 6.98
N VAL A 54 -5.93 18.15 7.15
CA VAL A 54 -6.97 18.27 8.18
C VAL A 54 -8.30 18.25 7.47
N LEU A 55 -9.07 17.19 7.69
CA LEU A 55 -10.44 17.08 7.23
C LEU A 55 -11.39 17.31 8.42
N VAL A 56 -12.51 17.93 8.12
CA VAL A 56 -13.64 18.08 9.04
C VAL A 56 -14.79 17.20 8.59
N ARG A 57 -15.41 16.52 9.55
CA ARG A 57 -16.56 15.64 9.32
C ARG A 57 -17.70 16.02 10.25
N TYR A 58 -18.87 16.26 9.67
CA TYR A 58 -20.09 16.64 10.38
C TYR A 58 -21.32 16.01 9.72
N VAL A 59 -22.47 16.10 10.37
CA VAL A 59 -23.74 15.58 9.85
C VAL A 59 -24.52 16.74 9.26
N GLN A 60 -24.73 16.73 7.94
CA GLN A 60 -25.60 17.69 7.28
C GLN A 60 -27.03 17.16 7.30
N HIS A 61 -27.95 17.96 7.80
CA HIS A 61 -29.37 17.72 7.67
C HIS A 61 -29.86 18.36 6.37
N SER A 62 -30.56 17.60 5.53
CA SER A 62 -31.27 18.17 4.38
C SER A 62 -32.45 19.03 4.87
N CYS A 63 -32.67 20.17 4.22
CA CYS A 63 -34.00 20.75 4.23
C CYS A 63 -34.88 19.80 3.41
N GLY A 64 -36.09 19.47 3.86
CA GLY A 64 -37.00 18.53 3.18
C GLY A 64 -37.49 18.98 1.78
N CYS A 65 -36.77 19.89 1.14
CA CYS A 65 -36.97 20.47 -0.17
C CYS A 65 -36.81 19.45 -1.32
N ASP A 66 -35.87 18.51 -1.18
CA ASP A 66 -35.44 17.60 -2.26
C ASP A 66 -35.96 16.16 -2.11
N GLY A 67 -36.96 15.94 -1.25
CA GLY A 67 -37.56 14.61 -1.01
C GLY A 67 -36.68 13.63 -0.20
N ASP A 68 -35.44 13.99 0.10
CA ASP A 68 -34.52 13.20 0.93
C ASP A 68 -34.55 13.74 2.37
N LEU A 69 -35.18 13.02 3.30
CA LEU A 69 -35.31 13.39 4.73
C LEU A 69 -34.09 12.98 5.58
N GLY A 70 -32.93 12.76 4.95
CA GLY A 70 -31.77 12.14 5.57
C GLY A 70 -30.77 13.08 6.23
N ALA A 71 -30.31 12.70 7.42
CA ALA A 71 -29.06 13.19 7.99
C ALA A 71 -27.88 12.44 7.32
N LYS A 72 -26.94 13.16 6.70
CA LYS A 72 -25.84 12.55 5.95
C LYS A 72 -24.47 13.00 6.49
N PRO A 73 -23.50 12.08 6.68
CA PRO A 73 -22.14 12.47 6.99
C PRO A 73 -21.49 13.15 5.78
N VAL A 74 -20.89 14.32 6.01
CA VAL A 74 -20.17 15.11 5.01
C VAL A 74 -18.74 15.33 5.49
N GLU A 75 -17.79 15.21 4.57
CA GLU A 75 -16.37 15.44 4.81
C GLU A 75 -15.86 16.56 3.90
N HIS A 76 -15.11 17.49 4.48
CA HIS A 76 -14.45 18.56 3.75
C HIS A 76 -12.99 18.66 4.16
N LEU A 77 -12.11 18.85 3.17
CA LEU A 77 -10.73 19.22 3.41
C LEU A 77 -10.70 20.68 3.87
N LEU A 78 -10.18 20.91 5.08
CA LEU A 78 -10.10 22.25 5.67
C LEU A 78 -8.73 22.88 5.44
N ALA A 79 -7.66 22.10 5.62
CA ALA A 79 -6.30 22.58 5.46
C ALA A 79 -5.36 21.46 4.99
N VAL A 80 -4.33 21.85 4.25
CA VAL A 80 -3.16 21.02 3.96
C VAL A 80 -1.93 21.83 4.27
N PHE A 81 -1.00 21.23 4.99
CA PHE A 81 0.18 21.95 5.39
C PHE A 81 1.44 21.07 5.43
N THR A 82 2.57 21.64 5.02
CA THR A 82 3.88 20.96 5.08
C THR A 82 4.60 21.39 6.35
N SER A 83 4.96 20.46 7.22
CA SER A 83 5.68 20.76 8.47
C SER A 83 7.12 20.26 8.35
N GLY A 84 8.11 21.12 8.64
CA GLY A 84 9.48 20.66 8.86
C GLY A 84 9.66 19.98 10.22
N ASP A 85 8.81 20.35 11.19
CA ASP A 85 8.74 19.78 12.52
C ASP A 85 7.48 18.92 12.66
N THR A 86 7.66 17.62 12.92
CA THR A 86 6.61 16.61 13.02
C THR A 86 6.33 16.20 14.47
N THR A 87 6.79 17.00 15.44
CA THR A 87 6.45 16.79 16.85
C THR A 87 4.96 16.98 17.11
N GLY A 88 4.42 16.28 18.11
CA GLY A 88 3.02 16.41 18.49
C GLY A 88 2.62 17.84 18.87
N ILE A 89 3.54 18.64 19.43
CA ILE A 89 3.34 20.05 19.76
C ILE A 89 3.17 20.88 18.50
N SER A 90 4.16 20.83 17.59
CA SER A 90 4.11 21.61 16.35
C SER A 90 2.88 21.25 15.52
N MET A 91 2.62 19.96 15.34
CA MET A 91 1.48 19.52 14.54
C MET A 91 0.14 19.90 15.20
N SER A 92 -0.01 19.78 16.53
CA SER A 92 -1.26 20.16 17.21
C SER A 92 -1.54 21.65 17.11
N SER A 93 -0.52 22.51 17.27
CA SER A 93 -0.65 23.95 17.06
C SER A 93 -1.22 24.25 15.67
N ARG A 94 -0.64 23.65 14.63
CA ARG A 94 -1.09 23.87 13.25
C ARG A 94 -2.51 23.37 12.98
N VAL A 95 -2.88 22.23 13.57
CA VAL A 95 -4.26 21.73 13.49
C VAL A 95 -5.20 22.71 14.17
N ILE A 96 -4.89 23.18 15.38
CA ILE A 96 -5.73 24.15 16.10
C ILE A 96 -5.84 25.48 15.33
N ASP A 97 -4.73 26.00 14.80
CA ASP A 97 -4.71 27.21 13.98
C ASP A 97 -5.61 27.09 12.75
N SER A 98 -5.60 25.91 12.10
CA SER A 98 -6.47 25.63 10.95
C SER A 98 -7.96 25.59 11.30
N LEU A 99 -8.29 25.38 12.58
CA LEU A 99 -9.66 25.33 13.10
C LEU A 99 -10.12 26.69 13.66
N SER A 100 -9.35 27.77 13.50
CA SER A 100 -9.66 29.11 14.04
C SER A 100 -11.03 29.68 13.61
N HIS A 101 -11.58 29.20 12.49
CA HIS A 101 -12.92 29.56 12.00
C HIS A 101 -14.06 28.74 12.63
N LEU A 102 -13.73 27.76 13.47
CA LEU A 102 -14.67 26.83 14.10
C LEU A 102 -14.64 26.97 15.62
N ASN A 103 -15.77 26.70 16.27
CA ASN A 103 -15.81 26.62 17.72
C ASN A 103 -15.25 25.27 18.19
N LEU A 104 -14.04 25.28 18.73
CA LEU A 104 -13.35 24.11 19.28
C LEU A 104 -14.18 23.32 20.30
N GLN A 105 -15.03 24.00 21.09
CA GLN A 105 -15.89 23.34 22.10
C GLN A 105 -16.97 22.44 21.49
N ASN A 106 -17.25 22.59 20.19
CA ASN A 106 -18.17 21.74 19.47
C ASN A 106 -17.50 20.51 18.82
N MET A 107 -16.18 20.35 18.97
CA MET A 107 -15.47 19.19 18.46
C MET A 107 -15.75 17.98 19.36
N ILE A 108 -16.32 16.93 18.78
CA ILE A 108 -16.72 15.71 19.49
C ILE A 108 -15.85 14.49 19.14
N GLY A 109 -14.97 14.63 18.14
CA GLY A 109 -14.11 13.53 17.71
C GLY A 109 -12.83 14.00 17.03
N GLN A 110 -11.78 13.23 17.21
CA GLN A 110 -10.49 13.40 16.55
C GLN A 110 -9.97 12.03 16.11
N SER A 111 -9.75 11.85 14.82
CA SER A 111 -9.25 10.59 14.23
C SER A 111 -7.88 10.80 13.63
N MET A 112 -6.91 9.99 14.05
CA MET A 112 -5.52 10.06 13.58
C MET A 112 -4.88 8.67 13.57
N ASP A 113 -3.67 8.58 13.02
CA ASP A 113 -2.87 7.36 13.13
C ASP A 113 -2.36 7.12 14.58
N GLY A 114 -1.67 5.99 14.74
CA GLY A 114 -1.15 5.55 16.04
C GLY A 114 0.28 5.96 16.32
N ALA A 115 0.91 6.77 15.48
CA ALA A 115 2.32 7.16 15.65
C ALA A 115 2.52 7.87 16.99
N SER A 116 3.72 7.78 17.57
CA SER A 116 4.02 8.34 18.90
C SER A 116 3.72 9.83 18.99
N ASN A 117 4.01 10.58 17.93
CA ASN A 117 3.77 12.02 17.87
C ASN A 117 2.27 12.35 17.78
N MET A 118 1.44 11.42 17.31
CA MET A 118 -0.02 11.57 17.22
C MET A 118 -0.70 11.07 18.49
N SER A 119 -0.37 9.86 18.95
CA SER A 119 -1.11 9.14 20.01
C SER A 119 -0.47 9.23 21.41
N GLY A 120 0.71 9.85 21.52
CA GLY A 120 1.49 9.92 22.76
C GLY A 120 0.75 10.56 23.94
N LYS A 121 0.83 9.91 25.11
CA LYS A 121 0.04 10.25 26.31
C LYS A 121 0.26 11.67 26.83
N ASN A 122 1.48 12.20 26.74
CA ASN A 122 1.84 13.48 27.38
C ASN A 122 1.95 14.64 26.38
N ILE A 123 2.61 14.39 25.25
CA ILE A 123 3.02 15.41 24.26
C ILE A 123 2.52 15.06 22.84
N GLY A 124 1.77 13.96 22.70
CA GLY A 124 1.17 13.61 21.41
C GLY A 124 0.05 14.58 21.05
N MET A 125 -0.19 14.76 19.75
CA MET A 125 -1.24 15.63 19.22
C MET A 125 -2.60 15.34 19.87
N LYS A 126 -2.96 14.05 19.98
CA LYS A 126 -4.15 13.57 20.68
C LYS A 126 -4.31 14.24 22.04
N SER A 127 -3.27 14.15 22.88
CA SER A 127 -3.35 14.62 24.27
C SER A 127 -3.41 16.13 24.36
N ILE A 128 -2.78 16.84 23.43
CA ILE A 128 -2.84 18.31 23.36
C ILE A 128 -4.24 18.74 22.94
N ILE A 129 -4.78 18.18 21.84
CA ILE A 129 -6.12 18.48 21.37
C ILE A 129 -7.18 18.10 22.42
N GLN A 130 -7.01 16.99 23.14
CA GLN A 130 -7.93 16.58 24.21
C GLN A 130 -7.94 17.57 25.39
N ARG A 131 -6.83 18.28 25.66
CA ARG A 131 -6.80 19.32 26.72
C ARG A 131 -7.59 20.55 26.31
N GLU A 132 -7.45 20.98 25.05
CA GLU A 132 -8.19 22.12 24.50
C GLU A 132 -9.68 21.80 24.28
N CYS A 133 -9.97 20.55 23.91
CA CYS A 133 -11.30 20.06 23.57
C CYS A 133 -11.59 18.75 24.33
N PRO A 134 -11.99 18.81 25.61
CA PRO A 134 -12.24 17.63 26.43
C PRO A 134 -13.30 16.68 25.85
N THR A 135 -14.23 17.19 25.05
CA THR A 135 -15.29 16.44 24.37
C THR A 135 -14.82 15.66 23.15
N ALA A 136 -13.63 15.96 22.61
CA ALA A 136 -13.16 15.39 21.36
C ALA A 136 -12.62 13.97 21.55
N LEU A 137 -13.46 12.95 21.34
CA LEU A 137 -13.07 11.55 21.47
C LEU A 137 -11.95 11.19 20.47
N TYR A 138 -10.84 10.66 20.97
CA TYR A 138 -9.80 10.11 20.11
C TYR A 138 -10.16 8.72 19.58
N VAL A 139 -10.12 8.61 18.25
CA VAL A 139 -10.27 7.35 17.52
C VAL A 139 -8.96 7.03 16.80
N TRP A 140 -8.34 5.89 17.16
CA TRP A 140 -7.20 5.38 16.41
C TRP A 140 -7.69 4.78 15.09
N CYS A 141 -7.22 5.35 13.97
CA CYS A 141 -7.60 4.96 12.62
C CYS A 141 -7.66 3.43 12.43
N TYR A 142 -8.87 2.90 12.28
CA TYR A 142 -9.11 1.47 12.12
C TYR A 142 -8.47 0.90 10.85
N ALA A 143 -8.48 1.66 9.75
CA ALA A 143 -7.81 1.26 8.52
C ALA A 143 -6.29 1.09 8.72
N HIS A 144 -5.66 2.01 9.47
CA HIS A 144 -4.25 1.92 9.81
C HIS A 144 -3.97 0.74 10.75
N ARG A 145 -4.79 0.54 11.79
CA ARG A 145 -4.69 -0.64 12.67
C ARG A 145 -4.79 -1.94 11.91
N PHE A 146 -5.75 -2.05 10.99
CA PHE A 146 -5.92 -3.23 10.15
C PHE A 146 -4.71 -3.47 9.26
N ALA A 147 -4.16 -2.40 8.66
CA ALA A 147 -2.92 -2.48 7.90
C ALA A 147 -1.74 -3.00 8.75
N LEU A 148 -1.55 -2.49 9.98
CA LEU A 148 -0.50 -2.95 10.89
C LEU A 148 -0.61 -4.45 11.23
N VAL A 149 -1.82 -4.97 11.43
CA VAL A 149 -2.04 -6.40 11.70
C VAL A 149 -1.59 -7.24 10.50
N ILE A 150 -1.89 -6.80 9.28
CA ILE A 150 -1.51 -7.51 8.06
C ILE A 150 0.00 -7.43 7.83
N GLU A 151 0.60 -6.25 8.03
CA GLU A 151 2.05 -6.06 7.98
C GLU A 151 2.77 -7.00 8.95
N LYS A 152 2.31 -7.07 10.20
CA LYS A 152 2.88 -8.01 11.17
C LYS A 152 2.70 -9.47 10.77
N SER A 153 1.59 -9.80 10.12
CA SER A 153 1.34 -11.15 9.62
C SER A 153 2.29 -11.53 8.47
N ILE A 154 2.59 -10.59 7.57
CA ILE A 154 3.59 -10.75 6.51
C ILE A 154 4.97 -10.96 7.12
N ASP A 155 5.33 -10.16 8.13
CA ASP A 155 6.62 -10.28 8.80
C ASP A 155 6.82 -11.65 9.45
N ILE A 156 5.78 -12.29 9.96
CA ILE A 156 5.91 -13.63 10.58
C ILE A 156 6.27 -14.70 9.53
N CYS A 157 5.79 -14.59 8.29
CA CYS A 157 6.04 -15.58 7.25
C CYS A 157 7.29 -15.24 6.44
N SER A 158 8.39 -15.96 6.68
CA SER A 158 9.68 -15.73 6.00
C SER A 158 9.59 -15.80 4.47
N GLN A 159 8.80 -16.73 3.92
CA GLN A 159 8.67 -16.90 2.47
C GLN A 159 7.89 -15.75 1.82
N VAL A 160 6.80 -15.30 2.44
CA VAL A 160 6.05 -14.12 1.98
C VAL A 160 6.91 -12.85 2.11
N ARG A 161 7.70 -12.74 3.17
CA ARG A 161 8.64 -11.63 3.35
C ARG A 161 9.70 -11.58 2.25
N LYS A 162 10.34 -12.72 1.93
CA LYS A 162 11.29 -12.84 0.82
C LYS A 162 10.66 -12.49 -0.51
N MET A 163 9.43 -12.96 -0.76
CA MET A 163 8.67 -12.61 -1.97
C MET A 163 8.48 -11.09 -2.08
N PHE A 164 8.08 -10.40 -1.01
CA PHE A 164 7.95 -8.94 -1.04
C PHE A 164 9.28 -8.19 -1.19
N SER A 165 10.36 -8.69 -0.59
CA SER A 165 11.70 -8.16 -0.83
C SER A 165 12.10 -8.31 -2.30
N PHE A 166 11.82 -9.46 -2.92
CA PHE A 166 12.03 -9.67 -4.34
C PHE A 166 11.23 -8.70 -5.21
N LEU A 167 9.94 -8.49 -4.92
CA LEU A 167 9.12 -7.50 -5.65
C LEU A 167 9.70 -6.08 -5.52
N GLN A 168 10.27 -5.73 -4.36
CA GLN A 168 10.94 -4.45 -4.16
C GLN A 168 12.25 -4.35 -4.98
N GLU A 169 13.06 -5.40 -5.01
CA GLU A 169 14.27 -5.47 -5.82
C GLU A 169 13.95 -5.32 -7.32
N LEU A 170 12.89 -5.99 -7.79
CA LEU A 170 12.39 -5.87 -9.15
C LEU A 170 12.03 -4.42 -9.50
N TYR A 171 11.29 -3.74 -8.62
CA TYR A 171 10.95 -2.32 -8.79
C TYR A 171 12.21 -1.44 -8.85
N VAL A 172 13.17 -1.64 -7.95
CA VAL A 172 14.43 -0.85 -7.90
C VAL A 172 15.25 -1.07 -9.17
N PHE A 173 15.34 -2.32 -9.63
CA PHE A 173 16.02 -2.66 -10.87
C PHE A 173 15.41 -1.89 -12.05
N PHE A 174 14.10 -2.00 -12.27
CA PHE A 174 13.41 -1.30 -13.35
C PHE A 174 13.22 0.21 -13.13
N SER A 175 13.68 0.78 -12.01
CA SER A 175 13.72 2.24 -11.81
C SER A 175 14.89 2.91 -12.57
N GLY A 176 15.84 2.13 -13.10
CA GLY A 176 16.92 2.66 -13.94
C GLY A 176 16.42 3.01 -15.35
N HIS A 177 16.77 4.19 -15.86
CA HIS A 177 16.20 4.78 -17.07
C HIS A 177 16.14 3.82 -18.28
N ARG A 178 17.27 3.20 -18.67
CA ARG A 178 17.33 2.26 -19.80
C ARG A 178 16.48 1.00 -19.57
N ARG A 179 16.54 0.43 -18.37
CA ARG A 179 15.78 -0.79 -18.00
C ARG A 179 14.28 -0.51 -17.97
N GLN A 180 13.91 0.68 -17.50
CA GLN A 180 12.54 1.16 -17.50
C GLN A 180 12.01 1.35 -18.92
N ALA A 181 12.80 1.96 -19.81
CA ALA A 181 12.44 2.12 -21.22
C ALA A 181 12.16 0.77 -21.87
N LYS A 182 13.09 -0.19 -21.72
CA LYS A 182 12.93 -1.56 -22.24
C LYS A 182 11.65 -2.25 -21.73
N LEU A 183 11.37 -2.16 -20.44
CA LEU A 183 10.14 -2.72 -19.87
C LEU A 183 8.89 -2.02 -20.43
N THR A 184 8.95 -0.70 -20.61
CA THR A 184 7.84 0.10 -21.15
C THR A 184 7.57 -0.29 -22.60
N ASP A 185 8.61 -0.41 -23.43
CA ASP A 185 8.50 -0.85 -24.82
C ASP A 185 7.85 -2.24 -24.91
N ASN A 186 8.29 -3.18 -24.06
CA ASN A 186 7.72 -4.53 -24.03
C ASN A 186 6.27 -4.54 -23.52
N LEU A 187 5.91 -3.63 -22.60
CA LEU A 187 4.53 -3.46 -22.14
C LEU A 187 3.63 -2.87 -23.23
N GLU A 188 4.08 -1.82 -23.93
CA GLU A 188 3.35 -1.16 -25.02
C GLU A 188 3.10 -2.10 -26.20
N ASN A 189 4.08 -2.95 -26.52
CA ASN A 189 3.99 -3.97 -27.56
C ASN A 189 3.22 -5.23 -27.12
N SER A 190 2.71 -5.27 -25.89
CA SER A 190 1.95 -6.42 -25.43
C SER A 190 0.65 -6.61 -26.23
N LYS A 191 0.37 -7.88 -26.59
CA LYS A 191 -0.89 -8.31 -27.22
C LYS A 191 -2.10 -8.02 -26.32
N ASP A 192 -1.92 -8.04 -25.00
CA ASP A 192 -2.96 -7.69 -24.03
C ASP A 192 -2.93 -6.18 -23.74
N TRP A 193 -3.89 -5.44 -24.31
CA TRP A 193 -3.98 -3.98 -24.17
C TRP A 193 -4.06 -3.52 -22.71
N ARG A 194 -4.53 -4.38 -21.79
CA ARG A 194 -4.64 -4.07 -20.35
C ARG A 194 -3.27 -3.91 -19.68
N LYS A 195 -2.21 -4.48 -20.27
CA LYS A 195 -0.83 -4.42 -19.78
C LYS A 195 -0.10 -3.14 -20.20
N ARG A 196 -0.48 -2.53 -21.32
CA ARG A 196 0.25 -1.40 -21.97
C ARG A 196 0.45 -0.16 -21.11
N LYS A 197 -0.43 0.07 -20.12
CA LYS A 197 -0.35 1.24 -19.21
C LYS A 197 0.08 0.88 -17.79
N GLN A 198 0.48 -0.37 -17.55
CA GLN A 198 0.91 -0.81 -16.23
C GLN A 198 2.32 -0.29 -15.93
N LYS A 199 2.60 -0.04 -14.66
CA LYS A 199 3.95 0.32 -14.18
C LYS A 199 4.22 -0.44 -12.90
N LEU A 200 5.43 -0.99 -12.76
CA LEU A 200 5.83 -1.60 -11.49
C LEU A 200 5.69 -0.59 -10.36
N LYS A 201 5.13 -1.05 -9.24
CA LYS A 201 4.89 -0.23 -8.07
C LYS A 201 5.89 -0.58 -6.98
N ARG A 202 6.28 0.43 -6.21
CA ARG A 202 7.13 0.26 -5.05
C ARG A 202 6.40 -0.58 -3.99
N VAL A 203 7.09 -1.48 -3.31
CA VAL A 203 6.51 -2.33 -2.25
C VAL A 203 6.66 -1.66 -0.89
N ASN A 204 7.86 -1.16 -0.60
CA ASN A 204 8.22 -0.58 0.69
C ASN A 204 7.70 0.85 0.84
N THR A 205 6.39 0.97 1.02
CA THR A 205 5.74 2.20 1.48
C THR A 205 5.03 1.93 2.81
N THR A 206 4.61 3.00 3.51
CA THR A 206 3.79 2.90 4.72
C THR A 206 2.38 2.37 4.45
N ARG A 207 1.99 2.19 3.18
CA ARG A 207 0.64 1.81 2.77
C ARG A 207 0.58 0.35 2.36
N LEU A 208 -0.24 -0.43 3.05
CA LEU A 208 -0.54 -1.83 2.71
C LEU A 208 -0.99 -2.00 1.25
N THR A 209 -1.74 -1.03 0.72
CA THR A 209 -2.23 -1.02 -0.66
C THR A 209 -1.09 -1.10 -1.69
N SER A 210 0.09 -0.56 -1.37
CA SER A 210 1.26 -0.61 -2.24
C SER A 210 1.77 -2.04 -2.45
N LYS A 211 1.77 -2.87 -1.40
CA LYS A 211 2.14 -4.29 -1.49
C LYS A 211 1.17 -5.06 -2.37
N ASN A 212 -0.13 -4.88 -2.15
CA ASN A 212 -1.18 -5.51 -2.94
C ASN A 212 -1.11 -5.10 -4.42
N ASP A 213 -0.93 -3.81 -4.67
CA ASP A 213 -0.84 -3.29 -6.03
C ASP A 213 0.41 -3.77 -6.77
N SER A 214 1.57 -3.78 -6.11
CA SER A 214 2.80 -4.32 -6.69
C SER A 214 2.63 -5.80 -7.06
N LEU A 215 2.05 -6.59 -6.16
CA LEU A 215 1.79 -8.01 -6.39
C LEU A 215 0.85 -8.22 -7.58
N LYS A 216 -0.26 -7.48 -7.64
CA LYS A 216 -1.22 -7.55 -8.75
C LYS A 216 -0.58 -7.21 -10.10
N ILE A 217 0.25 -6.16 -10.13
CA ILE A 217 0.92 -5.74 -11.36
C ILE A 217 1.91 -6.79 -11.82
N VAL A 218 2.75 -7.31 -10.92
CA VAL A 218 3.73 -8.35 -11.28
C VAL A 218 3.04 -9.64 -11.76
N LEU A 219 1.97 -10.08 -11.11
CA LEU A 219 1.18 -11.22 -11.59
C LEU A 219 0.54 -10.94 -12.97
N SER A 220 -0.01 -9.74 -13.18
CA SER A 220 -0.66 -9.39 -14.46
C SER A 220 0.33 -9.26 -15.63
N CYS A 221 1.55 -8.79 -15.34
CA CYS A 221 2.59 -8.52 -16.32
C CYS A 221 3.70 -9.57 -16.31
N PHE A 222 3.46 -10.74 -15.70
CA PHE A 222 4.48 -11.75 -15.42
C PHE A 222 5.27 -12.14 -16.68
N ASP A 223 4.59 -12.45 -17.78
CA ASP A 223 5.23 -12.77 -19.08
C ASP A 223 6.15 -11.67 -19.56
N VAL A 224 5.67 -10.42 -19.52
CA VAL A 224 6.40 -9.25 -20.04
C VAL A 224 7.64 -9.02 -19.19
N ILE A 225 7.53 -9.14 -17.86
CA ILE A 225 8.65 -9.00 -16.94
C ILE A 225 9.65 -10.14 -17.16
N LYS A 226 9.19 -11.39 -17.26
CA LYS A 226 10.03 -12.57 -17.53
C LYS A 226 10.81 -12.40 -18.84
N GLN A 227 10.13 -12.01 -19.91
CA GLN A 227 10.74 -11.76 -21.22
C GLN A 227 11.76 -10.61 -21.15
N THR A 228 11.40 -9.49 -20.53
CA THR A 228 12.30 -8.33 -20.42
C THR A 228 13.57 -8.68 -19.63
N LEU A 229 13.44 -9.44 -18.54
CA LEU A 229 14.60 -9.91 -17.78
C LEU A 229 15.47 -10.87 -18.59
N HIS A 230 14.85 -11.76 -19.40
CA HIS A 230 15.57 -12.64 -20.31
C HIS A 230 16.38 -11.84 -21.35
N GLU A 231 15.75 -10.88 -22.03
CA GLU A 231 16.39 -10.00 -23.01
C GLU A 231 17.59 -9.25 -22.39
N LEU A 232 17.39 -8.61 -21.23
CA LEU A 232 18.46 -7.91 -20.51
C LEU A 232 19.57 -8.85 -20.00
N SER A 233 19.30 -10.16 -19.88
CA SER A 233 20.28 -11.15 -19.46
C SER A 233 21.09 -11.75 -20.62
N SER A 234 20.53 -11.67 -21.83
CA SER A 234 21.10 -12.17 -23.08
C SER A 234 21.69 -11.09 -23.96
N GLU A 235 21.75 -9.82 -23.51
CA GLU A 235 22.47 -8.72 -24.16
C GLU A 235 24.00 -8.94 -24.11
N ASN A 236 24.46 -10.04 -24.71
CA ASN A 236 25.83 -10.26 -25.13
C ASN A 236 25.87 -10.00 -26.63
N ASP A 237 26.52 -8.92 -27.07
CA ASP A 237 27.40 -8.91 -28.25
C ASP A 237 27.65 -7.48 -28.75
N SER A 238 28.93 -7.11 -28.72
CA SER A 238 29.68 -6.11 -29.51
C SER A 238 29.18 -4.67 -29.72
N ASN A 239 27.90 -4.33 -29.47
CA ASN A 239 27.30 -2.98 -29.57
C ASN A 239 26.35 -2.65 -28.39
N SER A 240 26.38 -3.46 -27.33
CA SER A 240 25.53 -3.32 -26.14
C SER A 240 26.22 -2.43 -25.09
N ASP A 241 25.64 -1.26 -24.83
CA ASP A 241 26.02 -0.39 -23.68
C ASP A 241 25.55 -0.97 -22.31
N ALA A 242 25.13 -2.24 -22.24
CA ALA A 242 24.60 -2.82 -21.00
C ALA A 242 25.73 -3.16 -20.04
N ASP A 243 25.70 -2.57 -18.85
CA ASP A 243 26.73 -2.79 -17.85
C ASP A 243 26.69 -4.25 -17.31
N PRO A 244 27.83 -4.88 -17.00
CA PRO A 244 27.88 -6.25 -16.49
C PRO A 244 27.03 -6.50 -15.24
N ASP A 245 26.81 -5.49 -14.39
CA ASP A 245 25.99 -5.59 -13.20
C ASP A 245 24.49 -5.68 -13.55
N THR A 246 24.01 -4.96 -14.59
CA THR A 246 22.66 -5.16 -15.13
C THR A 246 22.44 -6.57 -15.65
N ILE A 247 23.41 -7.16 -16.38
CA ILE A 247 23.31 -8.53 -16.89
C ILE A 247 23.29 -9.55 -15.74
N ALA A 248 24.16 -9.39 -14.74
CA ALA A 248 24.19 -10.28 -13.59
C ALA A 248 22.89 -10.20 -12.76
N LYS A 249 22.40 -8.97 -12.52
CA LYS A 249 21.16 -8.74 -11.77
C LYS A 249 19.93 -9.24 -12.51
N SER A 250 19.84 -9.05 -13.84
CA SER A 250 18.72 -9.56 -14.63
C SER A 250 18.65 -11.09 -14.58
N LYS A 251 19.79 -11.80 -14.67
CA LYS A 251 19.86 -13.26 -14.47
C LYS A 251 19.38 -13.68 -13.08
N GLY A 252 19.84 -12.98 -12.04
CA GLY A 252 19.43 -13.24 -10.66
C GLY A 252 17.92 -13.04 -10.44
N LEU A 253 17.37 -11.93 -10.93
CA LEU A 253 15.95 -11.61 -10.83
C LEU A 253 15.09 -12.55 -11.68
N PHE A 254 15.56 -12.95 -12.86
CA PHE A 254 14.89 -13.95 -13.69
C PHE A 254 14.76 -15.27 -12.93
N LYS A 255 15.87 -15.77 -12.36
CA LYS A 255 15.86 -16.99 -11.56
C LYS A 255 14.89 -16.92 -10.39
N GLN A 256 14.87 -15.81 -9.66
CA GLN A 256 13.95 -15.59 -8.54
C GLN A 256 12.47 -15.50 -9.01
N LEU A 257 12.20 -14.81 -10.12
CA LEU A 257 10.85 -14.68 -10.68
C LEU A 257 10.26 -16.04 -11.05
N THR A 258 11.11 -16.94 -11.56
CA THR A 258 10.73 -18.30 -11.98
C THR A 258 10.78 -19.34 -10.85
N ASP A 259 11.23 -18.95 -9.65
CA ASP A 259 11.33 -19.85 -8.51
C ASP A 259 9.94 -20.25 -7.99
N PHE A 260 9.76 -21.54 -7.72
CA PHE A 260 8.47 -22.08 -7.27
C PHE A 260 8.01 -21.46 -5.94
N GLU A 261 8.91 -21.26 -4.97
CA GLU A 261 8.52 -20.69 -3.67
C GLU A 261 8.05 -19.25 -3.82
N VAL A 262 8.69 -18.47 -4.70
CA VAL A 262 8.29 -17.09 -5.00
C VAL A 262 6.92 -17.06 -5.69
N VAL A 263 6.71 -17.89 -6.72
CA VAL A 263 5.43 -18.00 -7.44
C VAL A 263 4.31 -18.45 -6.50
N ALA A 264 4.53 -19.51 -5.72
CA ALA A 264 3.56 -19.99 -4.75
C ALA A 264 3.22 -18.91 -3.71
N SER A 265 4.22 -18.20 -3.19
CA SER A 265 4.04 -17.10 -2.23
C SER A 265 3.24 -15.95 -2.82
N MET A 266 3.46 -15.59 -4.10
CA MET A 266 2.67 -14.57 -4.80
C MET A 266 1.19 -14.97 -4.91
N HIS A 267 0.90 -16.22 -5.27
CA HIS A 267 -0.47 -16.73 -5.38
C HIS A 267 -1.19 -16.77 -4.04
N ILE A 268 -0.54 -17.30 -3.00
CA ILE A 268 -1.08 -17.34 -1.63
C ILE A 268 -1.36 -15.92 -1.14
N ALA A 269 -0.38 -15.01 -1.25
CA ALA A 269 -0.55 -13.62 -0.85
C ALA A 269 -1.72 -12.97 -1.61
N ASN A 270 -1.83 -13.18 -2.92
CA ASN A 270 -2.90 -12.60 -3.74
C ASN A 270 -4.29 -13.11 -3.30
N LYS A 271 -4.42 -14.40 -2.96
CA LYS A 271 -5.67 -14.97 -2.43
C LYS A 271 -6.06 -14.32 -1.09
N ILE A 272 -5.08 -14.13 -0.20
CA ILE A 272 -5.29 -13.49 1.10
C ILE A 272 -5.67 -12.01 0.91
N PHE A 273 -4.94 -11.24 0.10
CA PHE A 273 -5.28 -9.84 -0.18
C PHE A 273 -6.68 -9.67 -0.79
N LYS A 274 -7.08 -10.56 -1.70
CA LYS A 274 -8.46 -10.57 -2.25
C LYS A 274 -9.51 -10.79 -1.15
N THR A 275 -9.21 -11.68 -0.19
CA THR A 275 -10.11 -11.99 0.94
C THR A 275 -10.21 -10.81 1.93
N LEU A 276 -9.14 -10.04 2.08
CA LEU A 276 -9.06 -8.87 2.97
C LEU A 276 -9.63 -7.59 2.34
N ASN A 277 -9.68 -7.50 1.00
CA ASN A 277 -10.06 -6.30 0.26
C ASN A 277 -11.40 -5.67 0.69
N PRO A 278 -12.49 -6.44 0.94
CA PRO A 278 -13.76 -5.87 1.40
C PRO A 278 -13.62 -5.08 2.70
N VAL A 279 -12.80 -5.57 3.66
CA VAL A 279 -12.56 -4.87 4.93
C VAL A 279 -11.79 -3.57 4.69
N THR A 280 -10.75 -3.60 3.85
CA THR A 280 -9.97 -2.40 3.53
C THR A 280 -10.83 -1.31 2.88
N VAL A 281 -11.66 -1.68 1.90
CA VAL A 281 -12.57 -0.72 1.23
C VAL A 281 -13.61 -0.19 2.21
N CYS A 282 -14.20 -1.07 3.04
CA CYS A 282 -15.20 -0.67 4.00
C CYS A 282 -14.63 0.31 5.04
N LEU A 283 -13.46 0.04 5.61
CA LEU A 283 -12.83 0.93 6.62
C LEU A 283 -12.38 2.29 6.07
N GLN A 284 -12.26 2.45 4.75
CA GLN A 284 -11.82 3.69 4.09
C GLN A 284 -12.98 4.48 3.47
N GLY A 285 -14.21 3.99 3.57
CA GLY A 285 -15.38 4.69 3.05
C GLY A 285 -15.70 5.97 3.81
N THR A 286 -16.36 6.92 3.16
CA THR A 286 -16.85 8.16 3.81
C THR A 286 -18.18 7.93 4.52
N THR A 287 -19.02 7.03 4.01
CA THR A 287 -20.35 6.68 4.55
C THR A 287 -20.35 5.39 5.37
N VAL A 288 -19.31 5.17 6.17
CA VAL A 288 -19.13 3.91 6.91
C VAL A 288 -20.21 3.70 7.96
N ASP A 289 -20.83 2.52 7.89
CA ASP A 289 -21.68 1.95 8.93
C ASP A 289 -20.87 0.90 9.69
N TYR A 290 -20.67 1.09 11.00
CA TYR A 290 -19.88 0.20 11.83
C TYR A 290 -20.50 -1.19 12.00
N GLY A 291 -21.83 -1.33 11.90
CA GLY A 291 -22.52 -2.61 11.86
C GLY A 291 -22.18 -3.39 10.59
N ILE A 292 -22.12 -2.71 9.44
CA ILE A 292 -21.65 -3.30 8.18
C ILE A 292 -20.18 -3.70 8.29
N VAL A 293 -19.31 -2.82 8.83
CA VAL A 293 -17.89 -3.13 9.05
C VAL A 293 -17.74 -4.40 9.89
N TYR A 294 -18.46 -4.50 11.00
CA TYR A 294 -18.41 -5.66 11.87
C TYR A 294 -18.82 -6.95 11.16
N SER A 295 -19.91 -6.90 10.39
CA SER A 295 -20.38 -8.03 9.57
C SER A 295 -19.33 -8.46 8.54
N VAL A 296 -18.77 -7.50 7.80
CA VAL A 296 -17.72 -7.75 6.79
C VAL A 296 -16.46 -8.33 7.44
N MET A 297 -16.03 -7.82 8.59
CA MET A 297 -14.88 -8.36 9.32
C MET A 297 -15.10 -9.81 9.78
N ASN A 298 -16.28 -10.12 10.32
CA ASN A 298 -16.62 -11.48 10.73
C ASN A 298 -16.67 -12.44 9.55
N GLU A 299 -17.24 -12.01 8.43
CA GLU A 299 -17.29 -12.82 7.21
C GLU A 299 -15.90 -13.05 6.61
N THR A 300 -15.05 -12.02 6.57
CA THR A 300 -13.65 -12.17 6.17
C THR A 300 -12.89 -13.12 7.12
N LYS A 301 -13.14 -13.07 8.43
CA LYS A 301 -12.55 -14.01 9.39
C LYS A 301 -12.98 -15.45 9.11
N LYS A 302 -14.27 -15.69 8.85
CA LYS A 302 -14.78 -17.03 8.47
C LYS A 302 -14.12 -17.52 7.19
N LYS A 303 -14.03 -16.68 6.16
CA LYS A 303 -13.36 -16.99 4.89
C LYS A 303 -11.90 -17.34 5.08
N LEU A 304 -11.17 -16.60 5.91
CA LEU A 304 -9.77 -16.93 6.22
C LEU A 304 -9.65 -18.27 6.94
N SER A 305 -10.55 -18.58 7.87
CA SER A 305 -10.59 -19.90 8.52
C SER A 305 -10.91 -21.03 7.55
N SER A 306 -11.84 -20.83 6.61
CA SER A 306 -12.19 -21.85 5.60
C SER A 306 -11.09 -22.08 4.57
N LEU A 307 -10.09 -21.20 4.47
CA LEU A 307 -8.90 -21.47 3.65
C LEU A 307 -7.93 -22.48 4.29
N ARG A 308 -8.13 -22.84 5.57
CA ARG A 308 -7.23 -23.72 6.34
C ARG A 308 -7.67 -25.18 6.31
N ASN A 309 -7.90 -25.72 5.12
CA ASN A 309 -8.18 -27.15 4.90
C ASN A 309 -7.56 -27.66 3.61
N ASP A 310 -7.46 -28.97 3.48
CA ASP A 310 -6.78 -29.64 2.36
C ASP A 310 -7.44 -29.34 1.01
N ALA A 311 -8.78 -29.25 0.95
CA ALA A 311 -9.48 -28.93 -0.29
C ALA A 311 -9.16 -27.50 -0.77
N SER A 312 -9.15 -26.52 0.13
CA SER A 312 -8.73 -25.15 -0.14
C SER A 312 -7.26 -25.08 -0.58
N TRP A 313 -6.40 -25.88 0.04
CA TRP A 313 -4.99 -25.98 -0.36
C TRP A 313 -4.84 -26.59 -1.76
N SER A 314 -5.53 -27.68 -2.07
CA SER A 314 -5.54 -28.31 -3.41
C SER A 314 -5.99 -27.33 -4.49
N ASN A 315 -6.98 -26.47 -4.20
CA ASN A 315 -7.40 -25.42 -5.13
C ASN A 315 -6.29 -24.40 -5.39
N VAL A 316 -5.58 -23.96 -4.34
CA VAL A 316 -4.43 -23.04 -4.49
C VAL A 316 -3.30 -23.70 -5.27
N CYS A 317 -2.98 -24.98 -5.01
CA CYS A 317 -2.01 -25.73 -5.78
C CYS A 317 -2.40 -25.83 -7.26
N SER A 318 -3.68 -26.06 -7.55
CA SER A 318 -4.19 -26.11 -8.93
C SER A 318 -4.05 -24.76 -9.63
N GLU A 319 -4.39 -23.65 -8.95
CA GLU A 319 -4.16 -22.28 -9.46
C GLU A 319 -2.67 -22.02 -9.76
N ILE A 320 -1.76 -22.51 -8.91
CA ILE A 320 -0.31 -22.37 -9.09
C ILE A 320 0.19 -23.22 -10.26
N ASN A 321 -0.24 -24.48 -10.38
CA ASN A 321 0.18 -25.37 -11.46
C ASN A 321 -0.26 -24.84 -12.83
N LEU A 322 -1.52 -24.36 -12.94
CA LEU A 322 -2.00 -23.71 -14.16
C LEU A 322 -1.17 -22.48 -14.53
N PHE A 323 -0.71 -21.72 -13.53
CA PHE A 323 0.17 -20.58 -13.76
C PHE A 323 1.56 -21.02 -14.25
N ILE A 324 2.15 -22.04 -13.61
CA ILE A 324 3.43 -22.62 -14.01
C ILE A 324 3.41 -23.14 -15.44
N GLU A 325 2.36 -23.89 -15.81
CA GLU A 325 2.16 -24.41 -17.16
C GLU A 325 2.00 -23.27 -18.18
N LYS A 326 1.11 -22.31 -17.89
CA LYS A 326 0.86 -21.17 -18.76
C LYS A 326 2.12 -20.34 -19.03
N HIS A 327 2.97 -20.20 -18.03
CA HIS A 327 4.18 -19.37 -18.09
C HIS A 327 5.45 -20.18 -18.36
N GLU A 328 5.33 -21.46 -18.71
CA GLU A 328 6.45 -22.35 -19.04
C GLU A 328 7.58 -22.30 -17.99
N LEU A 329 7.20 -22.46 -16.72
CA LEU A 329 8.14 -22.46 -15.61
C LEU A 329 8.65 -23.88 -15.33
N THR A 330 9.98 -24.04 -15.23
CA THR A 330 10.56 -25.35 -14.89
C THR A 330 10.29 -25.62 -13.42
N SER A 331 9.54 -26.69 -13.10
CA SER A 331 9.33 -27.14 -11.72
C SER A 331 10.68 -27.52 -11.09
N GLN A 332 11.31 -26.60 -10.37
CA GLN A 332 12.53 -26.90 -9.61
C GLN A 332 12.16 -27.48 -8.25
N THR A 333 11.67 -28.71 -8.23
CA THR A 333 11.80 -29.57 -7.04
C THR A 333 13.08 -30.41 -7.14
N THR A 334 14.25 -29.76 -7.25
CA THR A 334 15.50 -30.47 -6.98
C THR A 334 15.91 -30.17 -5.55
N LYS A 335 15.53 -31.08 -4.62
CA LYS A 335 16.25 -31.22 -3.35
C LYS A 335 17.73 -31.30 -3.69
N ARG A 336 18.51 -30.27 -3.34
CA ARG A 336 19.97 -30.30 -3.50
C ARG A 336 20.48 -31.49 -2.69
N SER A 337 21.00 -32.52 -3.36
CA SER A 337 21.68 -33.61 -2.68
C SER A 337 22.91 -33.03 -1.96
N ARG A 338 23.00 -33.27 -0.65
CA ARG A 338 24.18 -32.91 0.12
C ARG A 338 25.35 -33.73 -0.42
N LYS A 339 26.35 -33.10 -1.03
CA LYS A 339 27.58 -33.83 -1.37
C LYS A 339 28.33 -34.11 -0.06
N SER A 340 28.63 -35.38 0.21
CA SER A 340 29.59 -35.78 1.25
C SER A 340 30.97 -35.19 0.91
N LYS A 341 31.73 -34.79 1.92
CA LYS A 341 33.09 -34.27 1.75
C LYS A 341 34.01 -35.47 1.52
N ARG A 342 34.55 -35.61 0.30
CA ARG A 342 35.48 -36.69 -0.04
C ARG A 342 36.89 -36.36 0.44
N PHE A 343 37.51 -37.27 1.18
CA PHE A 343 38.92 -37.16 1.56
C PHE A 343 39.83 -37.75 0.47
N MET A 344 41.10 -37.34 0.47
CA MET A 344 42.05 -37.59 -0.62
C MET A 344 42.27 -39.09 -0.91
N ASP A 345 42.01 -39.95 0.08
CA ASP A 345 42.32 -41.38 0.05
C ASP A 345 41.09 -42.26 -0.21
N GLU A 346 39.91 -41.66 -0.42
CA GLU A 346 38.65 -42.39 -0.62
C GLU A 346 38.40 -42.68 -2.11
N LEU A 347 38.36 -43.96 -2.48
CA LEU A 347 38.16 -44.40 -3.87
C LEU A 347 36.68 -44.47 -4.29
N SER A 348 35.73 -44.50 -3.35
CA SER A 348 34.28 -44.55 -3.62
C SER A 348 33.56 -43.29 -3.14
N VAL A 349 32.36 -43.04 -3.68
CA VAL A 349 31.48 -41.94 -3.26
C VAL A 349 30.45 -42.50 -2.28
N ASP A 350 30.31 -41.90 -1.09
CA ASP A 350 29.24 -42.25 -0.17
C ASP A 350 27.86 -41.96 -0.77
N GLU A 351 26.97 -42.96 -0.75
CA GLU A 351 25.57 -42.77 -1.11
C GLU A 351 24.86 -41.92 -0.06
N VAL A 352 24.26 -40.81 -0.50
CA VAL A 352 23.50 -39.93 0.37
C VAL A 352 22.10 -40.50 0.47
N THR A 353 21.80 -41.20 1.57
CA THR A 353 20.45 -41.73 1.82
C THR A 353 19.44 -40.57 1.97
N THR A 354 18.49 -40.48 1.04
CA THR A 354 17.46 -39.42 1.01
C THR A 354 16.21 -39.74 1.83
N ASP A 355 16.12 -40.96 2.36
CA ASP A 355 14.98 -41.48 3.10
C ASP A 355 15.37 -41.80 4.56
N PRO A 356 14.81 -41.09 5.56
CA PRO A 356 15.12 -41.33 6.97
C PRO A 356 14.66 -42.71 7.47
N LEU A 357 13.77 -43.42 6.76
CA LEU A 357 13.33 -44.76 7.14
C LEU A 357 14.29 -45.88 6.70
N LYS A 358 15.22 -45.60 5.79
CA LYS A 358 16.27 -46.56 5.36
C LYS A 358 17.49 -46.59 6.30
N LYS A 359 17.44 -45.86 7.41
CA LYS A 359 18.53 -45.71 8.39
C LYS A 359 18.34 -46.50 9.69
N ILE A 360 17.42 -47.46 9.69
CA ILE A 360 17.20 -48.40 10.81
C ILE A 360 17.88 -49.72 10.49
#